data_AF-C5FMN7-F1
#
_entry.id   AF-C5FMN7-F1
#
_cell.length_a   1.000
_cell.length_b   1.000
_cell.length_c   1.000
_cell.angle_alpha   90.00
_cell.angle_beta   90.00
_cell.angle_gamma   90.00
#
_symmetry.space_group_name_H-M   'P 1'
#
loop_
_entity.id
_entity.type
_entity.pdbx_description
1 polymer ?
#
loop_
_entity_poly.entity_id
_entity_poly.type
_entity_poly.pdbx_seq_one_letter_code
_entity_poly.pdbx_strand_id
1 'polypeptide(L)'
;MVKYRSTSAVAYAGPLLTPAASLCIPSPPPAKRMRMKEGSSENNGPPIIGDEDIHNEDYRCGGPDLVKLPALSRYIPDNGECQLMYDQLMDEVLLVLERWHVDLKGRTLLQRAHHEASGTETWTNTLLIPARKHELDDTWLEACKEIREILVNNNLGDTTVEMIDERASQRVLSAPIPRTNPFYSTWPDLRLTILNILGDSEWTMLSPQLRGVSMEPKTITIVILVKEDSTFDWIATREAVVDTLDSQGLHHIAVEIRQGFLAKDDWSSKPCMGGSIGAHSSALSSSTFGGFLEIQHPSGEWKQYGLTTHHCVTAIKSTADWDRHGIKPGDPENELTLDYPSLRDHNLAIDHYREEIELFSKLETYTSAKQRLEEEDPSVSRNERQAYEYVKGQIEVLEETLVHAHNFYQHGQLLLGKVYASSGYRMNPNKRILDWALIEVPSDRTTQNKLPTIDDVPKSCRAAYLPTSKVLQDAIPLKAGEMGVCKIGRTTGFSEGRLGEIRETDIQCWVKDEDGHWDKTRGMAYLIHRRAPSVTFGEPGDSGSFVFSLDGSFVGLYLGGDRDAGTGLFMEASDLFEDIKLITGARDVRIPQ
;
A
#
# COMPACT_ATOMS: atom_id res chain seq x y z
N MET A 1 -5.98 -26.68 0.30
CA MET A 1 -5.79 -25.27 0.68
C MET A 1 -4.62 -24.70 -0.12
N VAL A 2 -4.65 -23.42 -0.44
CA VAL A 2 -3.46 -22.68 -0.88
C VAL A 2 -2.74 -22.23 0.39
N LYS A 3 -1.44 -22.51 0.52
CA LYS A 3 -0.63 -21.94 1.62
C LYS A 3 -0.24 -20.52 1.23
N TYR A 4 -0.64 -19.55 2.06
CA TYR A 4 -0.08 -18.19 1.98
C TYR A 4 1.34 -18.19 2.54
N ARG A 5 2.20 -17.28 2.05
CA ARG A 5 3.58 -17.09 2.55
C ARG A 5 3.60 -16.00 3.63
N SER A 6 4.35 -16.22 4.72
CA SER A 6 4.52 -15.27 5.82
C SER A 6 5.23 -13.97 5.41
N THR A 7 6.06 -14.04 4.36
CA THR A 7 6.94 -12.95 3.92
C THR A 7 6.50 -12.34 2.60
N SER A 8 6.71 -11.03 2.44
CA SER A 8 6.56 -10.34 1.15
C SER A 8 7.77 -10.48 0.23
N ALA A 9 8.88 -11.10 0.66
CA ALA A 9 10.07 -11.35 -0.15
C ALA A 9 10.25 -12.86 -0.45
N VAL A 10 9.88 -13.28 -1.66
CA VAL A 10 9.87 -14.69 -2.08
C VAL A 10 11.30 -15.20 -2.31
N ALA A 11 12.12 -14.41 -3.01
CA ALA A 11 13.50 -14.77 -3.32
C ALA A 11 14.38 -13.52 -3.48
N TYR A 12 15.59 -13.57 -2.94
CA TYR A 12 16.59 -12.48 -3.02
C TYR A 12 17.99 -13.02 -3.34
N ALA A 13 18.77 -12.26 -4.12
CA ALA A 13 20.19 -12.48 -4.32
C ALA A 13 20.93 -11.13 -4.44
N GLY A 14 21.88 -10.85 -3.54
CA GLY A 14 22.60 -9.57 -3.47
C GLY A 14 24.11 -9.72 -3.22
N PRO A 15 24.90 -8.66 -3.41
CA PRO A 15 26.34 -8.70 -3.14
C PRO A 15 26.63 -8.95 -1.65
N LEU A 16 27.73 -9.64 -1.35
CA LEU A 16 28.25 -9.68 0.02
C LEU A 16 28.76 -8.29 0.43
N LEU A 17 28.20 -7.73 1.50
CA LEU A 17 28.69 -6.49 2.12
C LEU A 17 29.97 -6.78 2.93
N THR A 18 31.09 -6.96 2.24
CA THR A 18 32.39 -7.10 2.90
C THR A 18 32.81 -5.78 3.56
N PRO A 19 33.20 -5.79 4.85
CA PRO A 19 33.96 -4.70 5.43
C PRO A 19 35.23 -4.44 4.62
N ALA A 20 35.71 -3.19 4.60
CA ALA A 20 36.87 -2.79 3.79
C ALA A 20 38.07 -3.72 4.06
N ALA A 21 38.57 -4.34 2.98
CA ALA A 21 39.44 -5.51 3.10
C ALA A 21 40.77 -5.21 3.81
N SER A 22 41.02 -5.90 4.93
CA SER A 22 42.37 -6.02 5.48
C SER A 22 43.22 -6.89 4.57
N LEU A 23 44.45 -6.46 4.29
CA LEU A 23 45.37 -7.17 3.41
C LEU A 23 46.00 -8.37 4.14
N CYS A 24 45.61 -9.61 3.76
CA CYS A 24 46.54 -10.71 3.40
C CYS A 24 45.85 -12.08 3.20
N ILE A 25 46.54 -12.97 2.47
CA ILE A 25 46.26 -14.40 2.21
C ILE A 25 45.09 -14.70 1.24
N PRO A 26 45.28 -15.54 0.20
CA PRO A 26 44.22 -15.91 -0.73
C PRO A 26 43.31 -17.03 -0.19
N SER A 27 42.04 -16.71 0.02
CA SER A 27 40.96 -17.67 0.30
C SER A 27 40.44 -18.35 -0.99
N PRO A 28 39.61 -19.42 -0.88
CA PRO A 28 38.87 -19.97 -2.02
C PRO A 28 37.99 -18.92 -2.72
N PRO A 29 37.52 -19.15 -3.97
CA PRO A 29 36.70 -18.19 -4.68
C PRO A 29 35.45 -17.84 -3.86
N PRO A 30 35.21 -16.55 -3.53
CA PRO A 30 34.10 -16.18 -2.66
C PRO A 30 32.77 -16.47 -3.32
N ALA A 31 31.79 -16.93 -2.54
CA ALA A 31 30.40 -17.02 -2.97
C ALA A 31 29.95 -15.63 -3.42
N LYS A 32 29.73 -15.45 -4.73
CA LYS A 32 29.63 -14.11 -5.33
C LYS A 32 28.47 -13.25 -4.80
N ARG A 33 27.43 -13.90 -4.24
CA ARG A 33 26.19 -13.28 -3.79
C ARG A 33 25.65 -13.98 -2.55
N MET A 34 25.18 -13.20 -1.59
CA MET A 34 24.27 -13.65 -0.54
C MET A 34 22.91 -13.99 -1.17
N ARG A 35 22.33 -15.13 -0.82
CA ARG A 35 21.01 -15.56 -1.30
C ARG A 35 20.06 -15.81 -0.13
N MET A 36 18.78 -15.53 -0.34
CA MET A 36 17.70 -15.83 0.61
C MET A 36 16.49 -16.39 -0.14
N LYS A 37 15.83 -17.38 0.48
CA LYS A 37 14.54 -17.93 0.07
C LYS A 37 13.56 -17.68 1.21
N GLU A 38 12.40 -17.10 0.89
CA GLU A 38 11.29 -16.92 1.86
C GLU A 38 11.74 -16.26 3.18
N GLY A 39 12.67 -15.30 3.11
CA GLY A 39 13.22 -14.59 4.26
C GLY A 39 14.33 -15.30 5.05
N SER A 40 14.76 -16.50 4.62
CA SER A 40 15.79 -17.33 5.26
C SER A 40 17.04 -17.45 4.37
N SER A 41 18.23 -17.29 4.94
CA SER A 41 19.52 -17.23 4.23
C SER A 41 20.07 -18.60 3.79
N GLU A 42 20.60 -18.67 2.58
CA GLU A 42 21.18 -19.88 1.96
C GLU A 42 22.71 -20.02 2.16
N ASN A 43 23.35 -19.06 2.85
CA ASN A 43 24.82 -18.89 2.80
C ASN A 43 25.62 -20.00 3.52
N ASN A 44 25.03 -20.65 4.52
CA ASN A 44 25.72 -21.61 5.40
C ASN A 44 25.21 -23.06 5.23
N GLY A 45 24.24 -23.31 4.35
CA GLY A 45 23.56 -24.59 4.20
C GLY A 45 22.20 -24.44 3.49
N PRO A 46 21.36 -25.48 3.47
CA PRO A 46 19.96 -25.31 3.08
C PRO A 46 19.26 -24.34 4.04
N PRO A 47 18.39 -23.44 3.56
CA PRO A 47 17.73 -22.44 4.41
C PRO A 47 16.79 -23.11 5.42
N ILE A 48 16.81 -22.60 6.65
CA ILE A 48 15.92 -23.05 7.74
C ILE A 48 14.61 -22.29 7.60
N ILE A 49 13.58 -22.91 7.02
CA ILE A 49 12.28 -22.28 6.71
C ILE A 49 11.23 -22.56 7.81
N GLY A 50 11.48 -23.55 8.67
CA GLY A 50 10.49 -24.10 9.60
C GLY A 50 9.80 -25.35 9.04
N ASP A 51 8.58 -25.62 9.48
CA ASP A 51 7.81 -26.81 9.14
C ASP A 51 6.32 -26.49 8.81
N GLU A 52 5.38 -27.35 9.21
CA GLU A 52 3.95 -27.17 8.96
C GLU A 52 3.27 -26.27 10.02
N ASP A 53 3.83 -26.18 11.23
CA ASP A 53 3.23 -25.49 12.38
C ASP A 53 3.97 -24.20 12.78
N ILE A 54 5.28 -24.10 12.52
CA ILE A 54 6.10 -22.91 12.81
C ILE A 54 6.95 -22.53 11.59
N HIS A 55 6.91 -21.25 11.19
CA HIS A 55 7.75 -20.65 10.15
C HIS A 55 8.99 -19.95 10.75
N ASN A 56 10.13 -20.01 10.08
CA ASN A 56 11.38 -19.33 10.46
C ASN A 56 11.98 -18.53 9.30
N GLU A 57 12.23 -17.25 9.57
CA GLU A 57 12.92 -16.26 8.74
C GLU A 57 14.21 -15.84 9.49
N ASP A 58 15.18 -15.19 8.80
CA ASP A 58 16.49 -14.84 9.40
C ASP A 58 16.37 -14.05 10.73
N TYR A 59 15.33 -13.23 10.87
CA TYR A 59 15.13 -12.30 11.99
C TYR A 59 13.75 -12.40 12.66
N ARG A 60 12.99 -13.47 12.37
CA ARG A 60 11.60 -13.63 12.80
C ARG A 60 11.19 -15.10 12.79
N CYS A 61 10.41 -15.54 13.76
CA CYS A 61 9.91 -16.92 13.83
C CYS A 61 8.52 -16.97 14.46
N GLY A 62 7.66 -17.88 14.04
CA GLY A 62 6.34 -18.04 14.66
C GLY A 62 5.34 -18.86 13.87
N GLY A 63 4.20 -19.12 14.49
CA GLY A 63 3.09 -19.88 13.91
C GLY A 63 1.94 -20.12 14.90
N PRO A 64 0.79 -20.64 14.41
CA PRO A 64 0.61 -21.21 13.08
C PRO A 64 0.49 -20.15 11.98
N ASP A 65 -0.13 -19.00 12.26
CA ASP A 65 -0.36 -17.94 11.28
C ASP A 65 0.65 -16.80 11.44
N LEU A 66 1.85 -16.95 10.86
CA LEU A 66 2.88 -15.90 10.91
C LEU A 66 2.51 -14.70 10.02
N VAL A 67 1.67 -13.81 10.56
CA VAL A 67 1.07 -12.63 9.91
C VAL A 67 2.08 -11.85 9.06
N LYS A 68 1.73 -11.53 7.80
CA LYS A 68 2.65 -10.85 6.87
C LYS A 68 3.01 -9.43 7.32
N LEU A 69 4.29 -9.06 7.23
CA LEU A 69 4.75 -7.70 7.56
C LEU A 69 4.55 -6.72 6.37
N PRO A 70 4.31 -5.42 6.62
CA PRO A 70 4.06 -4.81 7.92
C PRO A 70 2.67 -5.17 8.48
N ALA A 71 2.63 -5.64 9.72
CA ALA A 71 1.40 -6.04 10.40
C ALA A 71 0.75 -4.87 11.16
N LEU A 72 -0.58 -4.86 11.22
CA LEU A 72 -1.33 -4.05 12.19
C LEU A 72 -1.26 -4.71 13.57
N SER A 73 -1.56 -3.97 14.62
CA SER A 73 -1.66 -4.51 15.98
C SER A 73 -2.67 -3.72 16.81
N ARG A 74 -3.52 -4.42 17.57
CA ARG A 74 -4.45 -3.84 18.55
C ARG A 74 -4.39 -4.64 19.86
N TYR A 75 -4.53 -3.97 20.99
CA TYR A 75 -4.49 -4.62 22.30
C TYR A 75 -5.76 -5.46 22.55
N ILE A 76 -5.61 -6.57 23.26
CA ILE A 76 -6.74 -7.31 23.84
C ILE A 76 -7.09 -6.61 25.18
N PRO A 77 -8.37 -6.47 25.56
CA PRO A 77 -8.73 -5.87 26.84
C PRO A 77 -8.17 -6.67 28.03
N ASP A 78 -7.61 -5.98 29.03
CA ASP A 78 -6.90 -6.60 30.17
C ASP A 78 -7.75 -7.61 30.98
N ASN A 79 -9.08 -7.50 30.93
CA ASN A 79 -10.03 -8.39 31.60
C ASN A 79 -10.65 -9.45 30.66
N GLY A 80 -10.09 -9.63 29.45
CA GLY A 80 -10.54 -10.64 28.48
C GLY A 80 -10.13 -12.06 28.88
N GLU A 81 -10.98 -13.04 28.56
CA GLU A 81 -10.75 -14.46 28.89
C GLU A 81 -9.37 -14.97 28.42
N CYS A 82 -8.97 -14.65 27.19
CA CYS A 82 -7.66 -15.03 26.65
C CYS A 82 -6.48 -14.38 27.38
N GLN A 83 -6.63 -13.16 27.91
CA GLN A 83 -5.58 -12.48 28.69
C GLN A 83 -5.42 -13.17 30.04
N LEU A 84 -6.53 -13.39 30.76
CA LEU A 84 -6.54 -14.07 32.06
C LEU A 84 -6.04 -15.53 31.98
N MET A 85 -6.22 -16.19 30.84
CA MET A 85 -5.61 -17.50 30.55
C MET A 85 -4.10 -17.38 30.31
N TYR A 86 -3.65 -16.43 29.49
CA TYR A 86 -2.22 -16.22 29.22
C TYR A 86 -1.44 -15.82 30.48
N ASP A 87 -2.03 -15.00 31.35
CA ASP A 87 -1.40 -14.54 32.60
C ASP A 87 -0.98 -15.70 33.52
N GLN A 88 -1.72 -16.81 33.47
CA GLN A 88 -1.41 -18.04 34.22
C GLN A 88 -0.22 -18.83 33.64
N LEU A 89 0.11 -18.63 32.35
CA LEU A 89 1.16 -19.35 31.63
C LEU A 89 2.46 -18.56 31.49
N MET A 90 2.49 -17.30 31.95
CA MET A 90 3.64 -16.39 31.78
C MET A 90 4.96 -16.97 32.28
N ASP A 91 4.95 -17.68 33.42
CA ASP A 91 6.15 -18.24 34.02
C ASP A 91 6.65 -19.49 33.26
N GLU A 92 5.74 -20.30 32.72
CA GLU A 92 6.11 -21.45 31.87
C GLU A 92 6.74 -20.97 30.54
N VAL A 93 6.15 -19.94 29.91
CA VAL A 93 6.69 -19.29 28.71
C VAL A 93 8.06 -18.66 28.99
N LEU A 94 8.24 -18.01 30.15
CA LEU A 94 9.54 -17.48 30.57
C LEU A 94 10.60 -18.58 30.70
N LEU A 95 10.27 -19.71 31.32
CA LEU A 95 11.20 -20.84 31.49
C LEU A 95 11.64 -21.47 30.16
N VAL A 96 10.85 -21.37 29.10
CA VAL A 96 11.29 -21.75 27.74
C VAL A 96 12.25 -20.68 27.18
N LEU A 97 11.89 -19.41 27.25
CA LEU A 97 12.71 -18.30 26.73
C LEU A 97 14.09 -18.23 27.40
N GLU A 98 14.18 -18.47 28.72
CA GLU A 98 15.45 -18.53 29.45
C GLU A 98 16.30 -19.75 29.04
N ARG A 99 15.66 -20.92 28.83
CA ARG A 99 16.33 -22.16 28.44
C ARG A 99 16.96 -22.08 27.05
N TRP A 100 16.27 -21.47 26.10
CA TRP A 100 16.77 -21.18 24.75
C TRP A 100 17.56 -19.86 24.66
N HIS A 101 17.92 -19.27 25.81
CA HIS A 101 18.79 -18.09 25.95
C HIS A 101 18.35 -16.89 25.09
N VAL A 102 17.04 -16.68 24.97
CA VAL A 102 16.46 -15.61 24.17
C VAL A 102 16.74 -14.25 24.81
N ASP A 103 17.41 -13.36 24.07
CA ASP A 103 17.66 -11.97 24.49
C ASP A 103 16.40 -11.10 24.37
N LEU A 104 15.48 -11.33 25.32
CA LEU A 104 14.13 -10.78 25.41
C LEU A 104 14.13 -9.25 25.60
N LYS A 105 13.30 -8.55 24.83
CA LYS A 105 13.03 -7.11 24.99
C LYS A 105 11.62 -6.82 25.52
N GLY A 106 10.68 -7.75 25.34
CA GLY A 106 9.34 -7.70 25.93
C GLY A 106 8.51 -8.92 25.56
N ARG A 107 7.29 -9.00 26.10
CA ARG A 107 6.25 -9.95 25.68
C ARG A 107 4.88 -9.29 25.82
N THR A 108 3.97 -9.53 24.89
CA THR A 108 2.62 -8.96 24.92
C THR A 108 1.65 -9.86 24.17
N LEU A 109 0.52 -10.20 24.79
CA LEU A 109 -0.61 -10.79 24.08
C LEU A 109 -1.42 -9.65 23.44
N LEU A 110 -1.60 -9.71 22.13
CA LEU A 110 -2.33 -8.71 21.36
C LEU A 110 -2.93 -9.35 20.10
N GLN A 111 -3.76 -8.64 19.34
CA GLN A 111 -4.23 -9.11 18.04
C GLN A 111 -3.42 -8.47 16.91
N ARG A 112 -3.01 -9.28 15.94
CA ARG A 112 -2.29 -8.87 14.72
C ARG A 112 -3.12 -9.22 13.49
N ALA A 113 -3.01 -8.39 12.47
CA ALA A 113 -3.61 -8.65 11.17
C ALA A 113 -2.65 -8.16 10.08
N HIS A 114 -2.69 -8.81 8.91
CA HIS A 114 -2.22 -8.15 7.71
C HIS A 114 -3.35 -7.24 7.22
N HIS A 115 -3.02 -6.00 6.86
CA HIS A 115 -3.99 -5.11 6.24
C HIS A 115 -4.25 -5.62 4.81
N GLU A 116 -5.35 -6.31 4.55
CA GLU A 116 -5.71 -6.76 3.20
C GLU A 116 -6.31 -5.63 2.34
N ALA A 117 -6.23 -5.74 1.01
CA ALA A 117 -6.88 -4.78 0.11
C ALA A 117 -8.41 -4.81 0.19
N SER A 118 -8.96 -6.02 0.30
CA SER A 118 -10.38 -6.33 0.56
C SER A 118 -10.97 -5.53 1.73
N GLY A 119 -10.20 -5.27 2.78
CA GLY A 119 -10.74 -4.80 4.06
C GLY A 119 -11.42 -5.89 4.87
N THR A 120 -10.95 -7.12 4.71
CA THR A 120 -11.29 -8.26 5.56
C THR A 120 -10.08 -8.61 6.41
N GLU A 121 -9.64 -7.68 7.27
CA GLU A 121 -8.52 -7.91 8.18
C GLU A 121 -8.80 -9.11 9.10
N THR A 122 -8.18 -10.24 8.80
CA THR A 122 -8.22 -11.42 9.67
C THR A 122 -7.32 -11.15 10.87
N TRP A 123 -7.95 -10.88 12.03
CA TRP A 123 -7.26 -10.59 13.29
C TRP A 123 -6.97 -11.87 14.06
N THR A 124 -5.70 -12.25 14.12
CA THR A 124 -5.22 -13.43 14.86
C THR A 124 -4.73 -13.02 16.24
N ASN A 125 -5.11 -13.76 17.29
CA ASN A 125 -4.51 -13.62 18.62
C ASN A 125 -3.02 -13.98 18.52
N THR A 126 -2.12 -13.10 18.96
CA THR A 126 -0.67 -13.33 18.91
C THR A 126 0.00 -12.98 20.22
N LEU A 127 0.73 -13.94 20.76
CA LEU A 127 1.78 -13.72 21.76
C LEU A 127 3.02 -13.18 21.03
N LEU A 128 3.18 -11.86 21.04
CA LEU A 128 4.30 -11.18 20.42
C LEU A 128 5.48 -11.09 21.41
N ILE A 129 6.66 -11.53 20.95
CA ILE A 129 7.89 -11.64 21.74
C ILE A 129 9.02 -10.88 21.02
N PRO A 130 9.13 -9.54 21.22
CA PRO A 130 10.27 -8.78 20.75
C PRO A 130 11.57 -9.25 21.44
N ALA A 131 12.57 -9.64 20.65
CA ALA A 131 13.84 -10.19 21.13
C ALA A 131 15.00 -9.86 20.17
N ARG A 132 16.25 -10.20 20.53
CA ARG A 132 17.42 -10.08 19.64
C ARG A 132 17.90 -11.46 19.18
N LYS A 133 17.92 -11.70 17.85
CA LYS A 133 18.48 -12.93 17.27
C LYS A 133 19.97 -12.72 16.96
N HIS A 134 20.85 -13.31 17.78
CA HIS A 134 22.30 -13.10 17.66
C HIS A 134 22.96 -13.96 16.57
N GLU A 135 22.46 -15.17 16.34
CA GLU A 135 22.93 -16.09 15.29
C GLU A 135 21.77 -16.51 14.37
N LEU A 136 22.06 -16.87 13.11
CA LEU A 136 21.06 -17.27 12.11
C LEU A 136 20.82 -18.79 12.17
N ASP A 137 20.26 -19.23 13.29
CA ASP A 137 20.10 -20.63 13.70
C ASP A 137 18.62 -21.06 13.86
N ASP A 138 18.41 -22.26 14.38
CA ASP A 138 17.12 -22.86 14.75
C ASP A 138 16.70 -22.63 16.21
N THR A 139 17.51 -21.93 17.03
CA THR A 139 17.19 -21.61 18.45
C THR A 139 15.81 -20.96 18.61
N TRP A 140 15.43 -20.05 17.70
CA TRP A 140 14.10 -19.42 17.72
C TRP A 140 12.97 -20.35 17.23
N LEU A 141 13.28 -21.30 16.33
CA LEU A 141 12.32 -22.28 15.82
C LEU A 141 11.90 -23.26 16.91
N GLU A 142 12.86 -23.83 17.63
CA GLU A 142 12.58 -24.79 18.71
C GLU A 142 11.99 -24.11 19.96
N ALA A 143 12.41 -22.87 20.28
CA ALA A 143 11.77 -22.07 21.32
C ALA A 143 10.29 -21.76 20.99
N CYS A 144 9.98 -21.41 19.74
CA CYS A 144 8.60 -21.22 19.29
C CYS A 144 7.76 -22.51 19.41
N LYS A 145 8.32 -23.69 19.10
CA LYS A 145 7.63 -24.98 19.25
C LYS A 145 7.26 -25.29 20.70
N GLU A 146 8.20 -25.15 21.63
CA GLU A 146 7.90 -25.38 23.05
C GLU A 146 6.83 -24.42 23.60
N ILE A 147 6.90 -23.13 23.24
CA ILE A 147 5.85 -22.15 23.61
C ILE A 147 4.50 -22.52 22.97
N ARG A 148 4.50 -23.00 21.72
CA ARG A 148 3.30 -23.43 20.99
C ARG A 148 2.66 -24.65 21.66
N GLU A 149 3.43 -25.63 22.12
CA GLU A 149 2.93 -26.77 22.90
C GLU A 149 2.27 -26.31 24.21
N ILE A 150 2.89 -25.38 24.97
CA ILE A 150 2.32 -24.82 26.19
C ILE A 150 0.97 -24.14 25.92
N LEU A 151 0.87 -23.33 24.86
CA LEU A 151 -0.38 -22.65 24.47
C LEU A 151 -1.47 -23.66 24.06
N VAL A 152 -1.16 -24.66 23.24
CA VAL A 152 -2.10 -25.69 22.80
C VAL A 152 -2.62 -26.52 23.97
N ASN A 153 -1.74 -26.98 24.86
CA ASN A 153 -2.11 -27.80 26.03
C ASN A 153 -3.01 -27.05 27.04
N ASN A 154 -2.98 -25.71 27.03
CA ASN A 154 -3.75 -24.86 27.95
C ASN A 154 -4.93 -24.13 27.26
N ASN A 155 -5.47 -24.69 26.17
CA ASN A 155 -6.63 -24.20 25.42
C ASN A 155 -6.45 -22.83 24.72
N LEU A 156 -5.20 -22.37 24.55
CA LEU A 156 -4.86 -21.21 23.69
C LEU A 156 -4.39 -21.66 22.30
N GLY A 157 -4.95 -22.76 21.79
CA GLY A 157 -4.58 -23.37 20.50
C GLY A 157 -4.76 -22.45 19.29
N ASP A 158 -5.64 -21.45 19.36
CA ASP A 158 -5.84 -20.45 18.30
C ASP A 158 -4.90 -19.22 18.44
N THR A 159 -4.00 -19.22 19.43
CA THR A 159 -3.03 -18.14 19.64
C THR A 159 -1.71 -18.45 18.94
N THR A 160 -1.32 -17.57 18.01
CA THR A 160 -0.01 -17.59 17.35
C THR A 160 1.08 -17.16 18.32
N VAL A 161 2.25 -17.79 18.28
CA VAL A 161 3.48 -17.24 18.86
C VAL A 161 4.28 -16.52 17.77
N GLU A 162 4.78 -15.31 18.04
CA GLU A 162 5.66 -14.59 17.12
C GLU A 162 6.87 -14.01 17.87
N MET A 163 8.05 -14.56 17.62
CA MET A 163 9.34 -13.98 17.99
C MET A 163 9.84 -13.06 16.87
N ILE A 164 10.21 -11.82 17.21
CA ILE A 164 10.62 -10.82 16.21
C ILE A 164 11.81 -9.96 16.66
N ASP A 165 12.79 -9.80 15.77
CA ASP A 165 13.89 -8.85 15.91
C ASP A 165 13.51 -7.51 15.27
N GLU A 166 14.00 -6.40 15.83
CA GLU A 166 13.84 -5.06 15.26
C GLU A 166 14.24 -5.01 13.77
N ARG A 167 15.23 -5.81 13.34
CA ARG A 167 15.71 -5.91 11.95
C ARG A 167 14.66 -6.44 10.98
N ALA A 168 13.80 -7.37 11.39
CA ALA A 168 12.70 -7.86 10.55
C ALA A 168 11.65 -6.76 10.24
N SER A 169 11.56 -5.74 11.10
CA SER A 169 10.65 -4.61 10.93
C SER A 169 11.26 -3.41 10.17
N GLN A 170 12.52 -3.49 9.75
CA GLN A 170 13.18 -2.38 9.03
C GLN A 170 12.74 -2.34 7.56
N ARG A 171 11.90 -1.36 7.18
CA ARG A 171 11.53 -1.16 5.76
C ARG A 171 12.77 -0.87 4.90
N VAL A 172 12.93 -1.64 3.82
CA VAL A 172 13.95 -1.43 2.78
C VAL A 172 13.46 -0.34 1.81
N LEU A 173 14.19 0.77 1.71
CA LEU A 173 13.68 2.00 1.11
C LEU A 173 14.26 2.23 -0.29
N SER A 174 13.39 2.31 -1.30
CA SER A 174 13.81 2.58 -2.68
C SER A 174 14.14 4.05 -2.97
N ALA A 175 14.91 4.28 -4.05
CA ALA A 175 15.28 5.58 -4.59
C ALA A 175 15.63 5.45 -6.10
N PRO A 176 15.56 6.53 -6.89
CA PRO A 176 15.98 6.52 -8.30
C PRO A 176 17.49 6.27 -8.42
N ILE A 177 17.89 5.64 -9.53
CA ILE A 177 19.30 5.51 -9.92
C ILE A 177 19.74 6.82 -10.60
N PRO A 178 20.78 7.52 -10.09
CA PRO A 178 21.26 8.75 -10.72
C PRO A 178 21.83 8.50 -12.12
N ARG A 179 21.61 9.42 -13.06
CA ARG A 179 22.16 9.35 -14.44
C ARG A 179 23.69 9.35 -14.52
N THR A 180 24.37 9.79 -13.45
CA THR A 180 25.83 9.68 -13.30
C THR A 180 26.31 8.26 -12.96
N ASN A 181 25.40 7.35 -12.61
CA ASN A 181 25.74 5.95 -12.36
C ASN A 181 25.88 5.20 -13.72
N PRO A 182 26.99 4.48 -13.98
CA PRO A 182 27.18 3.77 -15.24
C PRO A 182 26.05 2.82 -15.64
N PHE A 183 25.38 2.19 -14.66
CA PHE A 183 24.26 1.27 -14.89
C PHE A 183 23.11 1.89 -15.69
N TYR A 184 22.91 3.21 -15.61
CA TYR A 184 21.93 3.93 -16.43
C TYR A 184 22.09 3.62 -17.94
N SER A 185 23.35 3.50 -18.40
CA SER A 185 23.67 3.19 -19.79
C SER A 185 23.53 1.71 -20.15
N THR A 186 23.65 0.80 -19.17
CA THR A 186 23.56 -0.66 -19.35
C THR A 186 22.11 -1.17 -19.28
N TRP A 187 21.23 -0.47 -18.56
CA TRP A 187 19.86 -0.92 -18.34
C TRP A 187 19.06 -1.23 -19.62
N PRO A 188 19.09 -0.43 -20.71
CA PRO A 188 18.23 -0.69 -21.88
C PRO A 188 18.41 -2.07 -22.52
N ASP A 189 19.65 -2.57 -22.61
CA ASP A 189 19.95 -3.88 -23.20
C ASP A 189 19.67 -5.01 -22.20
N LEU A 190 20.14 -4.86 -20.95
CA LEU A 190 19.93 -5.83 -19.87
C LEU A 190 18.43 -6.06 -19.59
N ARG A 191 17.62 -5.00 -19.63
CA ARG A 191 16.15 -5.03 -19.55
C ARG A 191 15.56 -6.04 -20.53
N LEU A 192 15.99 -6.02 -21.79
CA LEU A 192 15.48 -6.95 -22.82
C LEU A 192 15.87 -8.40 -22.51
N THR A 193 17.07 -8.65 -22.01
CA THR A 193 17.49 -10.01 -21.61
C THR A 193 16.65 -10.52 -20.42
N ILE A 194 16.47 -9.71 -19.38
CA ILE A 194 15.67 -10.08 -18.19
C ILE A 194 14.21 -10.36 -18.55
N LEU A 195 13.63 -9.57 -19.45
CA LEU A 195 12.24 -9.77 -19.87
C LEU A 195 12.04 -11.01 -20.75
N ASN A 196 13.09 -11.52 -21.41
CA ASN A 196 13.05 -12.82 -22.08
C ASN A 196 13.18 -13.99 -21.07
N ILE A 197 13.81 -13.78 -19.91
CA ILE A 197 13.92 -14.78 -18.83
C ILE A 197 12.62 -14.87 -18.04
N LEU A 198 12.03 -13.71 -17.69
CA LEU A 198 10.72 -13.63 -17.07
C LEU A 198 9.63 -14.19 -18.01
N GLY A 199 9.70 -13.83 -19.29
CA GLY A 199 8.76 -14.27 -20.32
C GLY A 199 7.32 -14.15 -19.85
N ASP A 200 6.64 -15.30 -19.86
CA ASP A 200 5.20 -15.43 -19.63
C ASP A 200 4.84 -15.80 -18.17
N SER A 201 5.80 -15.77 -17.25
CA SER A 201 5.57 -16.07 -15.81
C SER A 201 4.76 -14.99 -15.07
N GLU A 202 4.22 -15.30 -13.89
CA GLU A 202 3.24 -14.49 -13.11
C GLU A 202 3.77 -13.16 -12.51
N TRP A 203 4.74 -12.52 -13.15
CA TRP A 203 5.25 -11.20 -12.77
C TRP A 203 4.27 -10.08 -13.15
N THR A 204 4.40 -8.94 -12.46
CA THR A 204 3.52 -7.77 -12.58
C THR A 204 4.29 -6.45 -12.76
N MET A 205 5.50 -6.30 -12.20
CA MET A 205 6.37 -5.13 -12.42
C MET A 205 7.84 -5.58 -12.57
N LEU A 206 8.61 -4.92 -13.44
CA LEU A 206 10.08 -5.00 -13.45
C LEU A 206 10.68 -3.59 -13.36
N SER A 207 11.54 -3.33 -12.37
CA SER A 207 12.05 -1.99 -12.05
C SER A 207 13.45 -2.01 -11.41
N PRO A 208 14.45 -1.23 -11.91
CA PRO A 208 15.75 -1.09 -11.27
C PRO A 208 15.76 0.08 -10.27
N GLN A 209 16.14 -0.18 -9.01
CA GLN A 209 15.98 0.78 -7.91
C GLN A 209 17.21 0.78 -6.98
N LEU A 210 17.55 1.93 -6.37
CA LEU A 210 18.52 1.96 -5.26
C LEU A 210 17.81 1.60 -3.95
N ARG A 211 18.12 0.43 -3.37
CA ARG A 211 17.45 -0.12 -2.17
C ARG A 211 18.41 -0.29 -0.99
N GLY A 212 17.91 -0.02 0.21
CA GLY A 212 18.63 -0.17 1.49
C GLY A 212 17.90 0.51 2.64
N VAL A 213 18.32 0.24 3.88
CA VAL A 213 17.78 0.87 5.09
C VAL A 213 18.18 2.36 5.13
N SER A 214 17.46 3.19 5.89
CA SER A 214 17.56 4.66 5.81
C SER A 214 18.94 5.27 6.11
N MET A 215 19.84 4.52 6.74
CA MET A 215 21.17 4.97 7.17
C MET A 215 22.32 4.24 6.46
N GLU A 216 22.02 3.33 5.53
CA GLU A 216 23.00 2.40 4.94
C GLU A 216 23.29 2.68 3.45
N PRO A 217 24.45 2.24 2.92
CA PRO A 217 24.75 2.31 1.49
C PRO A 217 23.72 1.53 0.66
N LYS A 218 22.99 2.24 -0.20
CA LYS A 218 21.97 1.61 -1.05
C LYS A 218 22.59 0.85 -2.21
N THR A 219 22.17 -0.41 -2.36
CA THR A 219 22.57 -1.30 -3.46
C THR A 219 21.66 -1.05 -4.67
N ILE A 220 22.18 -1.23 -5.89
CA ILE A 220 21.33 -1.28 -7.09
C ILE A 220 20.62 -2.63 -7.08
N THR A 221 19.30 -2.64 -7.03
CA THR A 221 18.48 -3.86 -6.99
C THR A 221 17.49 -3.84 -8.14
N ILE A 222 17.43 -4.94 -8.89
CA ILE A 222 16.36 -5.22 -9.85
C ILE A 222 15.20 -5.83 -9.07
N VAL A 223 14.14 -5.06 -8.93
CA VAL A 223 12.89 -5.47 -8.27
C VAL A 223 11.95 -6.06 -9.30
N ILE A 224 11.44 -7.26 -8.99
CA ILE A 224 10.36 -7.92 -9.73
C ILE A 224 9.17 -8.04 -8.76
N LEU A 225 8.01 -7.51 -9.14
CA LEU A 225 6.76 -7.85 -8.43
C LEU A 225 6.06 -9.01 -9.13
N VAL A 226 5.31 -9.79 -8.36
CA VAL A 226 4.58 -10.98 -8.81
C VAL A 226 3.18 -10.98 -8.18
N LYS A 227 2.25 -11.78 -8.75
CA LYS A 227 0.90 -11.94 -8.19
C LYS A 227 0.97 -12.49 -6.74
N GLU A 228 0.03 -12.07 -5.89
CA GLU A 228 0.03 -12.45 -4.46
C GLU A 228 -0.34 -13.93 -4.22
N ASP A 229 -1.15 -14.51 -5.11
CA ASP A 229 -1.47 -15.93 -5.21
C ASP A 229 -0.41 -16.75 -6.00
N SER A 230 0.72 -16.15 -6.41
CA SER A 230 1.69 -16.81 -7.29
C SER A 230 2.39 -18.00 -6.62
N THR A 231 2.31 -19.14 -7.29
CA THR A 231 2.95 -20.41 -6.89
C THR A 231 4.15 -20.79 -7.77
N PHE A 232 4.50 -19.95 -8.73
CA PHE A 232 5.59 -20.15 -9.70
C PHE A 232 6.99 -20.27 -9.05
N ASP A 233 7.92 -20.96 -9.72
CA ASP A 233 9.32 -21.08 -9.26
C ASP A 233 10.12 -19.81 -9.54
N TRP A 234 10.01 -18.88 -8.60
CA TRP A 234 10.78 -17.65 -8.57
C TRP A 234 12.26 -17.84 -8.22
N ILE A 235 12.69 -19.02 -7.75
CA ILE A 235 14.10 -19.32 -7.43
C ILE A 235 14.86 -19.63 -8.72
N ALA A 236 14.35 -20.53 -9.57
CA ALA A 236 14.93 -20.76 -10.90
C ALA A 236 14.99 -19.46 -11.73
N THR A 237 13.96 -18.63 -11.62
CA THR A 237 13.90 -17.30 -12.25
C THR A 237 14.95 -16.34 -11.69
N ARG A 238 15.11 -16.28 -10.36
CA ARG A 238 16.18 -15.50 -9.69
C ARG A 238 17.55 -15.89 -10.20
N GLU A 239 17.86 -17.19 -10.24
CA GLU A 239 19.17 -17.68 -10.67
C GLU A 239 19.45 -17.36 -12.14
N ALA A 240 18.48 -17.51 -13.06
CA ALA A 240 18.67 -17.16 -14.46
C ALA A 240 18.96 -15.64 -14.68
N VAL A 241 18.32 -14.76 -13.90
CA VAL A 241 18.63 -13.31 -13.89
C VAL A 241 20.01 -13.05 -13.28
N VAL A 242 20.38 -13.76 -12.21
CA VAL A 242 21.70 -13.68 -11.57
C VAL A 242 22.82 -14.13 -12.51
N ASP A 243 22.66 -15.25 -13.23
CA ASP A 243 23.63 -15.74 -14.22
C ASP A 243 23.81 -14.73 -15.36
N THR A 244 22.73 -14.06 -15.78
CA THR A 244 22.78 -12.98 -16.77
C THR A 244 23.61 -11.80 -16.26
N LEU A 245 23.35 -11.32 -15.04
CA LEU A 245 24.15 -10.26 -14.41
C LEU A 245 25.62 -10.68 -14.25
N ASP A 246 25.86 -11.92 -13.84
CA ASP A 246 27.20 -12.44 -13.59
C ASP A 246 28.01 -12.65 -14.89
N SER A 247 27.35 -13.03 -15.99
CA SER A 247 27.97 -13.09 -17.33
C SER A 247 28.43 -11.72 -17.82
N GLN A 248 27.79 -10.64 -17.36
CA GLN A 248 28.12 -9.25 -17.68
C GLN A 248 29.02 -8.58 -16.63
N GLY A 249 29.46 -9.33 -15.60
CA GLY A 249 30.30 -8.80 -14.51
C GLY A 249 29.56 -7.91 -13.50
N LEU A 250 28.23 -7.86 -13.55
CA LEU A 250 27.36 -7.03 -12.70
C LEU A 250 27.13 -7.65 -11.30
N HIS A 251 28.21 -8.18 -10.70
CA HIS A 251 28.21 -8.85 -9.39
C HIS A 251 27.75 -7.96 -8.22
N HIS A 252 27.71 -6.64 -8.43
CA HIS A 252 27.32 -5.62 -7.44
C HIS A 252 25.82 -5.27 -7.45
N ILE A 253 25.02 -5.88 -8.32
CA ILE A 253 23.60 -5.56 -8.53
C ILE A 253 22.72 -6.69 -8.00
N ALA A 254 21.85 -6.41 -7.04
CA ALA A 254 20.96 -7.39 -6.44
C ALA A 254 19.71 -7.67 -7.29
N VAL A 255 19.02 -8.76 -6.99
CA VAL A 255 17.72 -9.19 -7.56
C VAL A 255 16.78 -9.52 -6.40
N GLU A 256 15.53 -9.05 -6.47
CA GLU A 256 14.55 -9.17 -5.37
C GLU A 256 13.13 -9.36 -5.93
N ILE A 257 12.39 -10.36 -5.42
CA ILE A 257 11.06 -10.75 -5.94
C ILE A 257 9.98 -10.67 -4.84
N ARG A 258 8.91 -9.86 -5.04
CA ARG A 258 7.91 -9.48 -3.99
C ARG A 258 6.42 -9.40 -4.45
N GLN A 259 5.49 -9.12 -3.52
CA GLN A 259 4.01 -9.04 -3.70
C GLN A 259 3.39 -7.73 -3.09
N GLY A 260 2.21 -7.23 -3.50
CA GLY A 260 1.52 -6.03 -2.90
C GLY A 260 0.13 -5.61 -3.49
N PHE A 261 -0.65 -4.69 -2.83
CA PHE A 261 -2.13 -4.46 -3.00
C PHE A 261 -2.74 -3.09 -2.44
N LEU A 262 -4.11 -2.87 -2.34
CA LEU A 262 -4.80 -1.53 -2.13
C LEU A 262 -6.11 -1.28 -1.23
N ALA A 263 -6.19 -0.23 -0.34
CA ALA A 263 -7.36 0.54 0.31
C ALA A 263 -6.86 1.85 1.09
N LYS A 264 -7.54 2.96 1.54
CA LYS A 264 -8.85 3.34 2.23
C LYS A 264 -9.06 4.93 2.47
N ASP A 265 -10.27 5.52 2.71
CA ASP A 265 -10.63 6.81 3.50
C ASP A 265 -11.34 8.16 2.96
N ASP A 266 -12.26 8.77 3.77
CA ASP A 266 -12.86 10.18 3.85
C ASP A 266 -14.15 10.70 3.06
N TRP A 267 -14.95 11.66 3.64
CA TRP A 267 -16.35 12.12 3.31
C TRP A 267 -16.55 13.58 2.78
N SER A 268 -17.47 13.78 1.81
CA SER A 268 -18.12 15.10 1.54
C SER A 268 -19.37 14.98 0.64
N SER A 269 -20.31 15.93 0.70
CA SER A 269 -21.45 16.02 -0.25
C SER A 269 -21.02 16.39 -1.68
N LYS A 270 -19.97 17.19 -1.80
CA LYS A 270 -19.36 17.63 -3.06
C LYS A 270 -17.95 17.03 -3.19
N PRO A 271 -17.65 16.25 -4.24
CA PRO A 271 -16.34 15.64 -4.37
C PRO A 271 -15.19 16.63 -4.41
N CYS A 272 -14.07 16.22 -3.83
CA CYS A 272 -12.77 16.89 -3.89
C CYS A 272 -11.69 15.90 -4.36
N MET A 273 -10.59 16.43 -4.90
CA MET A 273 -9.44 15.59 -5.27
C MET A 273 -8.92 14.87 -4.02
N GLY A 274 -8.79 13.54 -4.09
CA GLY A 274 -8.29 12.73 -2.99
C GLY A 274 -9.37 12.05 -2.14
N GLY A 275 -10.64 12.48 -2.19
CA GLY A 275 -11.70 11.83 -1.40
C GLY A 275 -12.05 10.44 -1.92
N SER A 276 -12.59 9.57 -1.05
CA SER A 276 -12.88 8.19 -1.44
C SER A 276 -14.08 8.03 -2.36
N ILE A 277 -13.99 7.06 -3.27
CA ILE A 277 -15.06 6.59 -4.14
C ILE A 277 -15.12 5.05 -4.12
N GLY A 278 -16.29 4.47 -4.30
CA GLY A 278 -16.45 3.02 -4.47
C GLY A 278 -17.65 2.69 -5.35
N ALA A 279 -17.82 1.42 -5.72
CA ALA A 279 -19.01 0.98 -6.43
C ALA A 279 -20.24 1.00 -5.52
N HIS A 280 -21.38 1.43 -6.06
CA HIS A 280 -22.57 1.81 -5.30
C HIS A 280 -23.14 0.65 -4.46
N SER A 281 -23.60 0.97 -3.25
CA SER A 281 -24.19 0.04 -2.28
C SER A 281 -23.26 -1.12 -1.87
N SER A 282 -21.94 -0.93 -1.91
CA SER A 282 -20.97 -1.98 -1.58
C SER A 282 -19.81 -1.53 -0.69
N ALA A 283 -19.49 -2.38 0.29
CA ALA A 283 -18.33 -2.21 1.17
C ALA A 283 -17.08 -3.01 0.72
N LEU A 284 -17.13 -3.75 -0.40
CA LEU A 284 -16.06 -4.68 -0.80
C LEU A 284 -14.75 -4.00 -1.24
N SER A 285 -14.83 -2.79 -1.77
CA SER A 285 -13.68 -2.09 -2.34
C SER A 285 -13.90 -0.58 -2.30
N SER A 286 -12.84 0.17 -2.56
CA SER A 286 -12.91 1.61 -2.85
C SER A 286 -11.55 2.10 -3.35
N SER A 287 -11.52 3.31 -3.91
CA SER A 287 -10.35 3.95 -4.49
C SER A 287 -10.47 5.48 -4.36
N THR A 288 -9.57 6.23 -4.96
CA THR A 288 -9.59 7.71 -4.91
C THR A 288 -10.40 8.32 -6.05
N PHE A 289 -11.23 9.32 -5.74
CA PHE A 289 -11.73 10.28 -6.71
C PHE A 289 -10.62 11.27 -7.04
N GLY A 290 -10.10 11.20 -8.27
CA GLY A 290 -8.96 12.02 -8.67
C GLY A 290 -9.28 13.49 -8.75
N GLY A 291 -10.48 13.80 -9.26
CA GLY A 291 -10.95 15.13 -9.57
C GLY A 291 -11.88 15.09 -10.77
N PHE A 292 -12.07 16.25 -11.40
CA PHE A 292 -12.91 16.42 -12.58
C PHE A 292 -12.08 16.75 -13.83
N LEU A 293 -12.56 16.31 -14.99
CA LEU A 293 -12.12 16.78 -16.32
C LEU A 293 -13.30 17.44 -17.04
N GLU A 294 -13.02 18.36 -17.97
CA GLU A 294 -13.99 18.76 -18.99
C GLU A 294 -13.68 18.06 -20.32
N ILE A 295 -14.73 17.65 -21.02
CA ILE A 295 -14.67 16.92 -22.29
C ILE A 295 -15.52 17.66 -23.33
N GLN A 296 -14.96 17.93 -24.51
CA GLN A 296 -15.71 18.51 -25.62
C GLN A 296 -16.34 17.41 -26.47
N HIS A 297 -17.67 17.28 -26.40
CA HIS A 297 -18.43 16.31 -27.18
C HIS A 297 -18.39 16.61 -28.70
N PRO A 298 -18.77 15.64 -29.55
CA PRO A 298 -18.95 15.85 -31.00
C PRO A 298 -19.88 17.01 -31.38
N SER A 299 -20.76 17.46 -30.48
CA SER A 299 -21.60 18.67 -30.64
C SER A 299 -20.81 19.99 -30.55
N GLY A 300 -19.64 19.99 -29.92
CA GLY A 300 -18.87 21.18 -29.53
C GLY A 300 -19.15 21.66 -28.09
N GLU A 301 -20.13 21.05 -27.41
CA GLU A 301 -20.45 21.30 -26.00
C GLU A 301 -19.35 20.74 -25.08
N TRP A 302 -18.96 21.52 -24.07
CA TRP A 302 -18.09 21.06 -22.99
C TRP A 302 -18.95 20.56 -21.82
N LYS A 303 -18.62 19.36 -21.31
CA LYS A 303 -19.28 18.78 -20.14
C LYS A 303 -18.25 18.27 -19.15
N GLN A 304 -18.53 18.49 -17.87
CA GLN A 304 -17.67 18.08 -16.76
C GLN A 304 -17.98 16.64 -16.33
N TYR A 305 -16.93 15.85 -16.14
CA TYR A 305 -16.97 14.44 -15.71
C TYR A 305 -16.03 14.23 -14.53
N GLY A 306 -16.41 13.36 -13.59
CA GLY A 306 -15.49 12.87 -12.56
C GLY A 306 -14.52 11.82 -13.14
N LEU A 307 -13.35 11.65 -12.52
CA LEU A 307 -12.32 10.71 -12.98
C LEU A 307 -11.74 9.87 -11.82
N THR A 308 -11.62 8.56 -12.06
CA THR A 308 -10.90 7.57 -11.23
C THR A 308 -10.30 6.46 -12.14
N THR A 309 -9.82 5.34 -11.59
CA THR A 309 -9.31 4.19 -12.36
C THR A 309 -10.42 3.27 -12.89
N HIS A 310 -10.14 2.51 -13.96
CA HIS A 310 -11.07 1.49 -14.46
C HIS A 310 -11.29 0.39 -13.42
N HIS A 311 -10.21 -0.12 -12.80
CA HIS A 311 -10.32 -1.17 -11.78
C HIS A 311 -11.14 -0.74 -10.55
N CYS A 312 -11.26 0.56 -10.25
CA CYS A 312 -12.12 1.05 -9.18
C CYS A 312 -13.60 0.81 -9.50
N VAL A 313 -14.02 1.00 -10.75
CA VAL A 313 -15.44 0.98 -11.12
C VAL A 313 -15.93 -0.42 -11.47
N THR A 314 -15.05 -1.30 -11.93
CA THR A 314 -15.36 -2.70 -12.27
C THR A 314 -15.13 -3.70 -11.12
N ALA A 315 -14.69 -3.25 -9.95
CA ALA A 315 -14.32 -4.08 -8.78
C ALA A 315 -15.39 -5.05 -8.21
N ILE A 316 -16.64 -5.00 -8.71
CA ILE A 316 -17.74 -5.91 -8.33
C ILE A 316 -18.31 -6.61 -9.57
N LYS A 317 -18.55 -5.85 -10.64
CA LYS A 317 -19.07 -6.31 -11.92
C LYS A 317 -18.09 -5.86 -13.01
N SER A 318 -17.36 -6.81 -13.57
CA SER A 318 -16.69 -6.64 -14.87
C SER A 318 -17.12 -7.73 -15.84
N THR A 319 -16.82 -7.50 -17.12
CA THR A 319 -16.94 -8.48 -18.20
C THR A 319 -15.59 -8.56 -18.91
N ALA A 320 -15.29 -9.69 -19.56
CA ALA A 320 -14.06 -9.83 -20.34
C ALA A 320 -13.98 -8.79 -21.48
N ASP A 321 -15.12 -8.35 -22.03
CA ASP A 321 -15.17 -7.26 -23.02
C ASP A 321 -14.80 -5.90 -22.41
N TRP A 322 -15.33 -5.56 -21.22
CA TRP A 322 -14.97 -4.31 -20.53
C TRP A 322 -13.50 -4.28 -20.12
N ASP A 323 -12.99 -5.39 -19.58
CA ASP A 323 -11.58 -5.53 -19.20
C ASP A 323 -10.66 -5.42 -20.43
N ARG A 324 -11.05 -5.97 -21.59
CA ARG A 324 -10.22 -6.00 -22.81
C ARG A 324 -10.37 -4.77 -23.71
N HIS A 325 -11.55 -4.14 -23.77
CA HIS A 325 -11.86 -3.08 -24.73
C HIS A 325 -12.26 -1.74 -24.08
N GLY A 326 -12.67 -1.74 -22.81
CA GLY A 326 -13.18 -0.56 -22.12
C GLY A 326 -14.66 -0.26 -22.40
N ILE A 327 -15.30 0.36 -21.41
CA ILE A 327 -16.72 0.73 -21.47
C ILE A 327 -16.87 1.95 -22.37
N LYS A 328 -17.77 1.88 -23.36
CA LYS A 328 -18.04 2.98 -24.31
C LYS A 328 -19.28 3.79 -23.89
N PRO A 329 -19.38 5.08 -24.27
CA PRO A 329 -20.60 5.85 -24.06
C PRO A 329 -21.82 5.17 -24.70
N GLY A 330 -22.88 4.96 -23.90
CA GLY A 330 -24.11 4.31 -24.37
C GLY A 330 -24.06 2.78 -24.45
N ASP A 331 -23.03 2.14 -23.88
CA ASP A 331 -23.01 0.69 -23.61
C ASP A 331 -24.30 0.27 -22.87
N PRO A 332 -25.05 -0.74 -23.37
CA PRO A 332 -26.34 -1.16 -22.81
C PRO A 332 -26.22 -2.05 -21.56
N GLU A 333 -25.07 -2.69 -21.33
CA GLU A 333 -24.81 -3.55 -20.15
C GLU A 333 -24.20 -2.76 -18.99
N ASN A 334 -23.66 -1.57 -19.29
CA ASN A 334 -23.11 -0.64 -18.31
C ASN A 334 -24.23 -0.10 -17.41
N GLU A 335 -24.34 -0.70 -16.23
CA GLU A 335 -25.21 -0.29 -15.12
C GLU A 335 -24.39 0.30 -13.95
N LEU A 336 -23.08 0.47 -14.14
CA LEU A 336 -22.14 0.79 -13.06
C LEU A 336 -22.41 2.18 -12.49
N THR A 337 -22.68 2.23 -11.19
CA THR A 337 -22.88 3.46 -10.41
C THR A 337 -21.93 3.46 -9.21
N LEU A 338 -21.57 4.66 -8.74
CA LEU A 338 -20.53 4.86 -7.73
C LEU A 338 -21.05 5.68 -6.54
N ASP A 339 -20.56 5.37 -5.36
CA ASP A 339 -20.78 6.12 -4.12
C ASP A 339 -19.58 7.03 -3.80
N TYR A 340 -19.87 8.29 -3.46
CA TYR A 340 -18.93 9.24 -2.87
C TYR A 340 -19.54 9.86 -1.59
N PRO A 341 -18.93 9.62 -0.41
CA PRO A 341 -17.83 8.69 -0.17
C PRO A 341 -18.24 7.23 -0.40
N SER A 342 -17.29 6.30 -0.45
CA SER A 342 -17.62 4.87 -0.58
C SER A 342 -18.45 4.34 0.60
N LEU A 343 -19.29 3.32 0.40
CA LEU A 343 -20.01 2.69 1.51
C LEU A 343 -19.05 1.99 2.51
N ARG A 344 -17.88 1.49 2.05
CA ARG A 344 -16.82 0.97 2.95
C ARG A 344 -16.28 2.07 3.87
N ASP A 345 -16.21 3.31 3.39
CA ASP A 345 -15.91 4.45 4.25
C ASP A 345 -17.05 4.73 5.18
N HIS A 346 -18.24 4.98 4.63
CA HIS A 346 -19.45 5.34 5.36
C HIS A 346 -19.64 4.53 6.65
N ASN A 347 -19.42 3.22 6.59
CA ASN A 347 -19.48 2.34 7.76
C ASN A 347 -18.28 2.53 8.72
N LEU A 348 -17.03 2.50 8.21
CA LEU A 348 -15.84 2.52 9.05
C LEU A 348 -15.68 3.78 9.92
N ALA A 349 -15.96 5.00 9.45
CA ALA A 349 -15.92 6.14 10.38
C ALA A 349 -17.16 6.25 11.26
N ILE A 350 -18.31 5.70 10.85
CA ILE A 350 -19.45 5.57 11.78
C ILE A 350 -19.07 4.69 12.97
N ASP A 351 -18.36 3.59 12.73
CA ASP A 351 -17.90 2.71 13.80
C ASP A 351 -16.73 3.33 14.60
N HIS A 352 -15.75 3.96 13.94
CA HIS A 352 -14.69 4.72 14.64
C HIS A 352 -15.23 5.84 15.54
N TYR A 353 -16.18 6.65 15.07
CA TYR A 353 -16.75 7.73 15.88
C TYR A 353 -17.58 7.18 17.05
N ARG A 354 -18.22 6.01 16.91
CA ARG A 354 -18.85 5.31 18.04
C ARG A 354 -17.82 4.84 19.06
N GLU A 355 -16.73 4.22 18.61
CA GLU A 355 -15.62 3.76 19.47
C GLU A 355 -14.96 4.92 20.23
N GLU A 356 -14.70 6.06 19.56
CA GLU A 356 -14.17 7.27 20.20
C GLU A 356 -15.16 7.89 21.20
N ILE A 357 -16.46 7.99 20.87
CA ILE A 357 -17.48 8.44 21.83
C ILE A 357 -17.54 7.52 23.05
N GLU A 358 -17.48 6.20 22.85
CA GLU A 358 -17.51 5.22 23.93
C GLU A 358 -16.24 5.29 24.79
N LEU A 359 -15.07 5.49 24.18
CA LEU A 359 -13.79 5.69 24.85
C LEU A 359 -13.82 6.97 25.70
N PHE A 360 -14.14 8.13 25.11
CA PHE A 360 -14.23 9.41 25.82
C PHE A 360 -15.28 9.37 26.94
N SER A 361 -16.43 8.74 26.71
CA SER A 361 -17.50 8.60 27.71
C SER A 361 -17.14 7.69 28.89
N LYS A 362 -16.13 6.81 28.74
CA LYS A 362 -15.64 5.90 29.78
C LYS A 362 -14.38 6.39 30.51
N LEU A 363 -13.73 7.46 30.06
CA LEU A 363 -12.55 8.02 30.74
C LEU A 363 -12.89 8.35 32.19
N GLU A 364 -12.18 7.72 33.14
CA GLU A 364 -12.42 7.92 34.59
C GLU A 364 -12.38 9.41 34.99
N THR A 365 -11.47 10.17 34.39
CA THR A 365 -11.34 11.62 34.58
C THR A 365 -12.55 12.41 34.07
N TYR A 366 -13.20 11.96 33.00
CA TYR A 366 -14.43 12.56 32.47
C TYR A 366 -15.64 12.17 33.33
N THR A 367 -15.82 10.88 33.62
CA THR A 367 -16.97 10.36 34.39
C THR A 367 -16.96 10.88 35.83
N SER A 368 -15.79 10.91 36.49
CA SER A 368 -15.63 11.46 37.85
C SER A 368 -15.88 12.97 37.89
N ALA A 369 -15.34 13.73 36.92
CA ALA A 369 -15.60 15.17 36.82
C ALA A 369 -17.07 15.48 36.51
N LYS A 370 -17.71 14.69 35.65
CA LYS A 370 -19.14 14.79 35.32
C LYS A 370 -20.00 14.59 36.56
N GLN A 371 -19.85 13.46 37.27
CA GLN A 371 -20.63 13.18 38.48
C GLN A 371 -20.46 14.29 39.53
N ARG A 372 -19.21 14.70 39.80
CA ARG A 372 -18.93 15.74 40.81
C ARG A 372 -19.46 17.12 40.40
N LEU A 373 -19.58 17.41 39.10
CA LEU A 373 -20.23 18.63 38.61
C LEU A 373 -21.76 18.55 38.67
N GLU A 374 -22.36 17.39 38.43
CA GLU A 374 -23.80 17.13 38.62
C GLU A 374 -24.20 17.15 40.12
N GLU A 375 -23.26 16.83 41.03
CA GLU A 375 -23.39 16.93 42.49
C GLU A 375 -23.05 18.31 43.09
N GLU A 376 -22.76 19.32 42.25
CA GLU A 376 -22.32 20.68 42.63
C GLU A 376 -21.07 20.74 43.54
N ASP A 377 -20.16 19.75 43.49
CA ASP A 377 -19.00 19.66 44.38
C ASP A 377 -18.07 20.90 44.30
N PRO A 378 -17.91 21.67 45.39
CA PRO A 378 -17.09 22.88 45.42
C PRO A 378 -15.58 22.59 45.36
N SER A 379 -15.16 21.32 45.47
CA SER A 379 -13.75 20.92 45.36
C SER A 379 -13.28 20.63 43.93
N VAL A 380 -14.18 20.59 42.93
CA VAL A 380 -13.81 20.39 41.51
C VAL A 380 -13.03 21.62 41.00
N SER A 381 -11.73 21.44 40.75
CA SER A 381 -10.82 22.50 40.35
C SER A 381 -11.11 23.03 38.94
N ARG A 382 -10.57 24.22 38.65
CA ARG A 382 -10.65 24.83 37.31
C ARG A 382 -10.10 23.92 36.20
N ASN A 383 -9.09 23.10 36.51
CA ASN A 383 -8.45 22.24 35.53
C ASN A 383 -9.31 21.01 35.21
N GLU A 384 -9.94 20.40 36.23
CA GLU A 384 -10.92 19.32 36.03
C GLU A 384 -12.12 19.80 35.20
N ARG A 385 -12.65 21.01 35.50
CA ARG A 385 -13.72 21.62 34.69
C ARG A 385 -13.31 21.84 33.23
N GLN A 386 -12.09 22.32 33.00
CA GLN A 386 -11.59 22.55 31.63
C GLN A 386 -11.33 21.24 30.87
N ALA A 387 -10.89 20.18 31.55
CA ALA A 387 -10.75 18.85 30.96
C ALA A 387 -12.13 18.24 30.62
N TYR A 388 -13.10 18.36 31.52
CA TYR A 388 -14.48 17.91 31.30
C TYR A 388 -15.12 18.59 30.08
N GLU A 389 -15.12 19.93 30.01
CA GLU A 389 -15.71 20.65 28.86
C GLU A 389 -14.96 20.39 27.55
N TYR A 390 -13.64 20.11 27.59
CA TYR A 390 -12.89 19.68 26.41
C TYR A 390 -13.36 18.31 25.90
N VAL A 391 -13.41 17.29 26.75
CA VAL A 391 -13.84 15.94 26.37
C VAL A 391 -15.30 15.93 25.92
N LYS A 392 -16.18 16.63 26.65
CA LYS A 392 -17.58 16.85 26.27
C LYS A 392 -17.69 17.47 24.87
N GLY A 393 -16.93 18.53 24.59
CA GLY A 393 -16.91 19.17 23.27
C GLY A 393 -16.35 18.30 22.15
N GLN A 394 -15.53 17.27 22.44
CA GLN A 394 -15.18 16.25 21.45
C GLN A 394 -16.36 15.30 21.20
N ILE A 395 -17.03 14.83 22.25
CA ILE A 395 -18.22 13.95 22.13
C ILE A 395 -19.32 14.66 21.34
N GLU A 396 -19.65 15.92 21.66
CA GLU A 396 -20.69 16.70 20.96
C GLU A 396 -20.39 16.82 19.45
N VAL A 397 -19.13 17.07 19.06
CA VAL A 397 -18.72 17.12 17.64
C VAL A 397 -18.79 15.76 16.95
N LEU A 398 -18.44 14.68 17.64
CA LEU A 398 -18.54 13.31 17.11
C LEU A 398 -20.01 12.87 16.93
N GLU A 399 -20.89 13.22 17.88
CA GLU A 399 -22.34 12.99 17.79
C GLU A 399 -22.97 13.77 16.64
N GLU A 400 -22.67 15.07 16.49
CA GLU A 400 -23.11 15.87 15.32
C GLU A 400 -22.63 15.27 13.99
N THR A 401 -21.39 14.77 13.95
CA THR A 401 -20.80 14.13 12.76
C THR A 401 -21.48 12.81 12.42
N LEU A 402 -21.79 11.96 13.42
CA LEU A 402 -22.57 10.74 13.25
C LEU A 402 -23.99 11.04 12.74
N VAL A 403 -24.66 12.05 13.30
CA VAL A 403 -25.98 12.49 12.83
C VAL A 403 -25.90 13.01 11.39
N HIS A 404 -24.86 13.76 11.02
CA HIS A 404 -24.66 14.20 9.64
C HIS A 404 -24.46 13.02 8.68
N ALA A 405 -23.55 12.10 9.00
CA ALA A 405 -23.27 10.92 8.19
C ALA A 405 -24.52 10.04 8.01
N HIS A 406 -25.25 9.75 9.09
CA HIS A 406 -26.45 8.91 9.02
C HIS A 406 -27.55 9.55 8.18
N ASN A 407 -27.77 10.87 8.31
CA ASN A 407 -28.68 11.60 7.44
C ASN A 407 -28.25 11.55 5.96
N PHE A 408 -26.96 11.72 5.68
CA PHE A 408 -26.41 11.68 4.33
C PHE A 408 -26.69 10.32 3.64
N TYR A 409 -26.56 9.22 4.37
CA TYR A 409 -26.93 7.88 3.88
C TYR A 409 -28.44 7.68 3.73
N GLN A 410 -29.25 8.06 4.73
CA GLN A 410 -30.71 7.91 4.67
C GLN A 410 -31.34 8.66 3.48
N HIS A 411 -30.78 9.81 3.11
CA HIS A 411 -31.24 10.60 1.95
C HIS A 411 -30.63 10.14 0.62
N GLY A 412 -29.92 9.00 0.59
CA GLY A 412 -29.33 8.41 -0.61
C GLY A 412 -28.14 9.19 -1.18
N GLN A 413 -27.55 10.11 -0.42
CA GLN A 413 -26.60 11.10 -0.95
C GLN A 413 -25.19 10.52 -1.17
N LEU A 414 -24.92 9.27 -0.77
CA LEU A 414 -23.71 8.57 -1.22
C LEU A 414 -23.64 8.52 -2.76
N LEU A 415 -24.75 8.21 -3.45
CA LEU A 415 -24.77 7.99 -4.89
C LEU A 415 -24.23 9.20 -5.67
N LEU A 416 -23.02 9.08 -6.20
CA LEU A 416 -22.33 10.13 -6.94
C LEU A 416 -22.85 10.25 -8.37
N GLY A 417 -23.02 9.12 -9.06
CA GLY A 417 -23.27 9.13 -10.49
C GLY A 417 -23.03 7.77 -11.16
N LYS A 418 -23.09 7.78 -12.49
CA LYS A 418 -22.92 6.60 -13.34
C LYS A 418 -21.56 6.62 -14.05
N VAL A 419 -20.95 5.46 -14.29
CA VAL A 419 -19.81 5.34 -15.21
C VAL A 419 -20.28 5.69 -16.62
N TYR A 420 -19.62 6.68 -17.23
CA TYR A 420 -19.89 7.13 -18.60
C TYR A 420 -19.08 6.34 -19.63
N ALA A 421 -17.80 6.14 -19.34
CA ALA A 421 -16.86 5.40 -20.17
C ALA A 421 -15.64 4.95 -19.33
N SER A 422 -14.89 3.95 -19.78
CA SER A 422 -13.61 3.57 -19.17
C SER A 422 -12.65 2.94 -20.18
N SER A 423 -11.37 2.84 -19.82
CA SER A 423 -10.34 2.34 -20.72
C SER A 423 -10.36 0.83 -20.95
N GLY A 424 -10.77 0.03 -19.95
CA GLY A 424 -10.31 -1.36 -19.81
C GLY A 424 -8.81 -1.41 -19.47
N TYR A 425 -8.23 -2.59 -19.34
CA TYR A 425 -6.78 -2.81 -19.17
C TYR A 425 -6.03 -2.78 -20.52
N ARG A 426 -6.46 -1.88 -21.42
CA ARG A 426 -5.88 -1.71 -22.75
C ARG A 426 -4.47 -1.13 -22.69
N MET A 427 -3.78 -1.22 -23.82
CA MET A 427 -2.61 -0.39 -24.09
C MET A 427 -2.93 0.65 -25.15
N ASN A 428 -2.33 1.84 -25.04
CA ASN A 428 -2.31 2.80 -26.14
C ASN A 428 -1.23 2.43 -27.19
N PRO A 429 -1.15 3.12 -28.34
CA PRO A 429 -0.16 2.83 -29.39
C PRO A 429 1.31 2.91 -28.93
N ASN A 430 1.60 3.69 -27.89
CA ASN A 430 2.93 3.83 -27.26
C ASN A 430 3.26 2.69 -26.28
N LYS A 431 2.39 1.67 -26.19
CA LYS A 431 2.40 0.57 -25.20
C LYS A 431 2.30 1.06 -23.75
N ARG A 432 1.69 2.22 -23.51
CA ARG A 432 1.36 2.67 -22.16
C ARG A 432 0.11 1.96 -21.68
N ILE A 433 0.11 1.52 -20.42
CA ILE A 433 -1.06 0.85 -19.83
C ILE A 433 -2.12 1.89 -19.50
N LEU A 434 -3.36 1.57 -19.85
CA LEU A 434 -4.54 2.39 -19.63
C LEU A 434 -5.36 1.78 -18.50
N ASP A 435 -5.83 2.64 -17.61
CA ASP A 435 -6.65 2.30 -16.44
C ASP A 435 -7.31 3.59 -15.94
N TRP A 436 -8.39 4.01 -16.62
CA TRP A 436 -9.16 5.22 -16.30
C TRP A 436 -10.66 4.98 -16.46
N ALA A 437 -11.49 5.67 -15.67
CA ALA A 437 -12.95 5.67 -15.76
C ALA A 437 -13.53 7.07 -15.55
N LEU A 438 -14.40 7.47 -16.47
CA LEU A 438 -15.15 8.73 -16.44
C LEU A 438 -16.52 8.51 -15.80
N ILE A 439 -16.94 9.48 -14.99
CA ILE A 439 -18.14 9.44 -14.16
C ILE A 439 -19.04 10.60 -14.54
N GLU A 440 -20.28 10.30 -14.95
CA GLU A 440 -21.32 11.31 -15.14
C GLU A 440 -21.86 11.73 -13.75
N VAL A 441 -21.48 12.92 -13.32
CA VAL A 441 -21.80 13.50 -12.01
C VAL A 441 -22.86 14.60 -12.17
N PRO A 442 -23.91 14.66 -11.33
CA PRO A 442 -24.89 15.76 -11.32
C PRO A 442 -24.23 17.14 -11.14
N SER A 443 -24.71 18.14 -11.89
CA SER A 443 -24.11 19.47 -11.96
C SER A 443 -24.25 20.32 -10.68
N ASP A 444 -25.09 19.90 -9.74
CA ASP A 444 -25.17 20.44 -8.39
C ASP A 444 -24.07 19.85 -7.47
N ARG A 445 -23.58 18.63 -7.75
CA ARG A 445 -22.48 17.97 -7.01
C ARG A 445 -21.08 18.34 -7.53
N THR A 446 -20.93 18.87 -8.75
CA THR A 446 -19.60 19.22 -9.30
C THR A 446 -18.88 20.34 -8.52
N THR A 447 -17.55 20.37 -8.66
CA THR A 447 -16.64 21.37 -8.04
C THR A 447 -15.46 21.70 -8.96
N GLN A 448 -14.67 22.72 -8.58
CA GLN A 448 -13.32 22.92 -9.13
C GLN A 448 -12.31 22.00 -8.42
N ASN A 449 -11.26 21.60 -9.15
CA ASN A 449 -10.13 20.83 -8.65
C ASN A 449 -9.25 21.66 -7.72
N LYS A 450 -9.71 21.95 -6.50
CA LYS A 450 -8.98 22.75 -5.50
C LYS A 450 -7.66 22.07 -5.11
N LEU A 451 -6.58 22.82 -5.19
CA LEU A 451 -5.28 22.43 -4.66
C LEU A 451 -5.27 22.61 -3.13
N PRO A 452 -4.51 21.76 -2.40
CA PRO A 452 -4.38 21.89 -0.95
C PRO A 452 -3.65 23.19 -0.60
N THR A 453 -4.07 23.83 0.49
CA THR A 453 -3.41 25.05 0.97
C THR A 453 -2.09 24.72 1.67
N ILE A 454 -1.30 25.74 1.99
CA ILE A 454 -0.05 25.56 2.72
C ILE A 454 -0.25 24.94 4.11
N ASP A 455 -1.44 25.05 4.69
CA ASP A 455 -1.75 24.51 6.02
C ASP A 455 -2.25 23.06 5.99
N ASP A 456 -2.89 22.64 4.90
CA ASP A 456 -3.30 21.25 4.65
C ASP A 456 -2.08 20.34 4.34
N VAL A 457 -0.93 20.93 4.01
CA VAL A 457 0.29 20.23 3.59
C VAL A 457 1.24 19.98 4.79
N PRO A 458 1.85 18.77 4.91
CA PRO A 458 2.85 18.46 5.93
C PRO A 458 4.00 19.46 5.96
N LYS A 459 4.39 19.90 7.16
CA LYS A 459 5.36 21.00 7.40
C LYS A 459 6.69 20.84 6.65
N SER A 460 7.12 19.60 6.39
CA SER A 460 8.29 19.24 5.59
C SER A 460 8.20 19.61 4.10
N CYS A 461 7.02 19.51 3.51
CA CYS A 461 6.79 19.69 2.08
C CYS A 461 6.52 21.16 1.72
N ARG A 462 6.07 21.98 2.69
CA ARG A 462 5.71 23.40 2.54
C ARG A 462 6.78 24.30 1.92
N ALA A 463 8.05 23.90 1.97
CA ALA A 463 9.16 24.64 1.36
C ALA A 463 9.41 24.30 -0.13
N ALA A 464 8.88 23.18 -0.61
CA ALA A 464 9.01 22.73 -2.00
C ALA A 464 7.70 22.85 -2.79
N TYR A 465 6.56 22.64 -2.12
CA TYR A 465 5.23 22.82 -2.68
C TYR A 465 4.84 24.31 -2.71
N LEU A 466 4.82 24.89 -3.91
CA LEU A 466 4.60 26.32 -4.16
C LEU A 466 3.59 26.48 -5.31
N PRO A 467 2.31 26.14 -5.10
CA PRO A 467 1.30 26.16 -6.15
C PRO A 467 1.06 27.59 -6.64
N THR A 468 1.03 27.76 -7.96
CA THR A 468 0.80 29.06 -8.62
C THR A 468 -0.66 29.52 -8.59
N SER A 469 -1.58 28.64 -8.19
CA SER A 469 -3.03 28.84 -8.17
C SER A 469 -3.68 28.09 -7.00
N LYS A 470 -4.95 28.43 -6.69
CA LYS A 470 -5.78 27.68 -5.72
C LYS A 470 -6.50 26.48 -6.33
N VAL A 471 -6.48 26.36 -7.66
CA VAL A 471 -7.07 25.25 -8.41
C VAL A 471 -6.02 24.66 -9.34
N LEU A 472 -6.13 23.36 -9.60
CA LEU A 472 -5.25 22.61 -10.48
C LEU A 472 -5.16 23.29 -11.84
N GLN A 473 -3.95 23.50 -12.33
CA GLN A 473 -3.70 24.09 -13.65
C GLN A 473 -3.65 23.00 -14.72
N ASP A 474 -3.80 23.42 -15.98
CA ASP A 474 -3.82 22.52 -17.14
C ASP A 474 -2.60 21.60 -17.25
N ALA A 475 -2.78 20.51 -18.01
CA ALA A 475 -1.81 19.44 -18.19
C ALA A 475 -0.46 19.95 -18.72
N ILE A 476 0.63 19.50 -18.09
CA ILE A 476 2.01 19.75 -18.56
C ILE A 476 2.71 18.44 -18.97
N PRO A 477 3.54 18.47 -20.03
CA PRO A 477 4.35 17.32 -20.42
C PRO A 477 5.50 17.09 -19.42
N LEU A 478 5.99 15.85 -19.33
CA LEU A 478 7.07 15.49 -18.40
C LEU A 478 8.41 16.18 -18.73
N LYS A 479 8.78 17.16 -17.89
CA LYS A 479 10.04 17.91 -17.93
C LYS A 479 11.26 16.95 -17.91
N ALA A 480 12.38 17.34 -18.53
CA ALA A 480 13.61 16.54 -18.51
C ALA A 480 14.39 16.74 -17.19
N GLY A 481 15.14 15.72 -16.74
CA GLY A 481 15.74 15.72 -15.40
C GLY A 481 14.79 15.22 -14.31
N GLU A 482 15.22 15.31 -13.04
CA GLU A 482 14.33 15.01 -11.92
C GLU A 482 13.19 16.03 -11.82
N MET A 483 11.96 15.53 -11.64
CA MET A 483 10.75 16.36 -11.54
C MET A 483 10.00 16.01 -10.25
N GLY A 484 9.81 17.01 -9.38
CA GLY A 484 9.01 16.87 -8.16
C GLY A 484 7.52 16.80 -8.49
N VAL A 485 6.83 15.82 -7.91
CA VAL A 485 5.40 15.56 -8.11
C VAL A 485 4.70 15.30 -6.77
N CYS A 486 3.43 15.61 -6.71
CA CYS A 486 2.55 15.41 -5.59
C CYS A 486 1.29 14.67 -6.03
N LYS A 487 0.57 14.12 -5.06
CA LYS A 487 -0.84 13.74 -5.22
C LYS A 487 -1.60 14.03 -3.92
N ILE A 488 -2.91 14.14 -4.00
CA ILE A 488 -3.79 13.82 -2.88
C ILE A 488 -4.42 12.48 -3.22
N GLY A 489 -4.20 11.48 -2.37
CA GLY A 489 -4.95 10.24 -2.39
C GLY A 489 -5.60 10.00 -1.04
N ARG A 490 -6.67 9.20 -1.03
CA ARG A 490 -7.49 9.01 0.16
C ARG A 490 -6.74 8.46 1.38
N THR A 491 -5.71 7.67 1.14
CA THR A 491 -5.03 6.90 2.19
C THR A 491 -3.81 7.63 2.73
N THR A 492 -3.00 8.23 1.85
CA THR A 492 -1.84 9.04 2.30
C THR A 492 -2.20 10.48 2.61
N GLY A 493 -3.40 10.94 2.25
CA GLY A 493 -3.65 12.35 2.03
C GLY A 493 -2.67 12.92 1.00
N PHE A 494 -2.08 14.08 1.33
CA PHE A 494 -1.02 14.69 0.53
C PHE A 494 0.30 13.92 0.60
N SER A 495 0.74 13.41 -0.56
CA SER A 495 2.05 12.78 -0.73
C SER A 495 2.94 13.55 -1.70
N GLU A 496 4.25 13.53 -1.44
CA GLU A 496 5.28 14.10 -2.30
C GLU A 496 6.26 13.02 -2.79
N GLY A 497 6.66 13.12 -4.05
CA GLY A 497 7.60 12.23 -4.71
C GLY A 497 8.38 12.94 -5.81
N ARG A 498 9.16 12.16 -6.55
CA ARG A 498 9.94 12.61 -7.70
C ARG A 498 10.02 11.57 -8.79
N LEU A 499 10.00 12.04 -10.02
CA LEU A 499 10.35 11.26 -11.21
C LEU A 499 11.88 11.24 -11.35
N GLY A 500 12.44 10.07 -11.65
CA GLY A 500 13.85 9.93 -12.02
C GLY A 500 14.10 10.17 -13.51
N GLU A 501 15.36 10.14 -13.93
CA GLU A 501 15.72 10.14 -15.37
C GLU A 501 15.32 8.80 -16.03
N ILE A 502 15.46 7.67 -15.31
CA ILE A 502 14.75 6.42 -15.64
C ILE A 502 13.36 6.52 -15.00
N ARG A 503 12.41 7.08 -15.75
CA ARG A 503 11.01 7.23 -15.32
C ARG A 503 10.06 6.16 -15.85
N GLU A 504 10.50 5.29 -16.77
CA GLU A 504 9.63 4.26 -17.37
C GLU A 504 9.94 2.88 -16.79
N THR A 505 8.90 2.10 -16.51
CA THR A 505 9.00 0.74 -15.95
C THR A 505 8.06 -0.21 -16.70
N ASP A 506 8.47 -1.47 -16.92
CA ASP A 506 7.60 -2.49 -17.50
C ASP A 506 6.59 -2.98 -16.47
N ILE A 507 5.35 -3.15 -16.93
CA ILE A 507 4.24 -3.73 -16.16
C ILE A 507 3.59 -4.83 -17.00
N GLN A 508 3.17 -5.90 -16.33
CA GLN A 508 2.38 -6.97 -16.92
C GLN A 508 1.07 -7.12 -16.15
N CYS A 509 -0.03 -6.75 -16.79
CA CYS A 509 -1.38 -6.93 -16.28
C CYS A 509 -1.87 -8.33 -16.63
N TRP A 510 -2.68 -8.90 -15.73
CA TRP A 510 -3.30 -10.21 -15.85
C TRP A 510 -4.82 -10.04 -15.84
N VAL A 511 -5.49 -10.60 -16.84
CA VAL A 511 -6.93 -10.43 -17.10
C VAL A 511 -7.53 -11.81 -17.34
N LYS A 512 -8.79 -12.03 -16.99
CA LYS A 512 -9.47 -13.29 -17.33
C LYS A 512 -10.16 -13.22 -18.68
N ASP A 513 -10.04 -14.28 -19.48
CA ASP A 513 -10.84 -14.46 -20.68
C ASP A 513 -12.27 -14.95 -20.36
N GLU A 514 -13.08 -15.13 -21.39
CA GLU A 514 -14.49 -15.55 -21.30
C GLU A 514 -14.65 -16.98 -20.72
N ASP A 515 -13.63 -17.83 -20.86
CA ASP A 515 -13.56 -19.17 -20.28
C ASP A 515 -12.98 -19.16 -18.84
N GLY A 516 -12.52 -18.01 -18.35
CA GLY A 516 -11.96 -17.80 -17.02
C GLY A 516 -10.46 -18.09 -16.88
N HIS A 517 -9.75 -18.36 -17.97
CA HIS A 517 -8.30 -18.52 -17.98
C HIS A 517 -7.60 -17.15 -17.89
N TRP A 518 -6.36 -17.15 -17.39
CA TRP A 518 -5.55 -15.93 -17.28
C TRP A 518 -4.81 -15.60 -18.59
N ASP A 519 -5.25 -14.54 -19.26
CA ASP A 519 -4.54 -13.85 -20.34
C ASP A 519 -3.66 -12.72 -19.75
N LYS A 520 -2.70 -12.21 -20.53
CA LYS A 520 -1.75 -11.19 -20.07
C LYS A 520 -1.48 -10.09 -21.10
N THR A 521 -1.35 -8.87 -20.58
CA THR A 521 -1.06 -7.66 -21.36
C THR A 521 0.16 -6.96 -20.77
N ARG A 522 1.22 -6.79 -21.57
CA ARG A 522 2.48 -6.17 -21.12
C ARG A 522 2.71 -4.82 -21.77
N GLY A 523 2.73 -3.77 -20.96
CA GLY A 523 3.01 -2.40 -21.35
C GLY A 523 4.02 -1.72 -20.42
N MET A 524 3.94 -0.38 -20.38
CA MET A 524 4.79 0.48 -19.57
C MET A 524 3.94 1.52 -18.83
N ALA A 525 4.41 1.97 -17.67
CA ALA A 525 3.89 3.16 -17.00
C ALA A 525 5.05 3.98 -16.41
N TYR A 526 4.73 5.15 -15.85
CA TYR A 526 5.73 6.03 -15.27
C TYR A 526 5.90 5.82 -13.76
N LEU A 527 7.15 5.73 -13.30
CA LEU A 527 7.56 5.43 -11.94
C LEU A 527 7.82 6.70 -11.12
N ILE A 528 7.27 6.75 -9.91
CA ILE A 528 7.45 7.82 -8.93
C ILE A 528 8.18 7.26 -7.71
N HIS A 529 9.23 7.92 -7.25
CA HIS A 529 9.86 7.58 -5.98
C HIS A 529 9.40 8.58 -4.89
N ARG A 530 9.06 8.09 -3.70
CA ARG A 530 8.71 8.94 -2.56
C ARG A 530 9.78 10.00 -2.24
N ARG A 531 9.35 11.12 -1.64
CA ARG A 531 10.21 12.06 -0.93
C ARG A 531 10.02 11.88 0.59
N ALA A 532 11.09 12.06 1.36
CA ALA A 532 10.98 12.12 2.82
C ALA A 532 10.15 13.36 3.24
N PRO A 533 9.32 13.28 4.31
CA PRO A 533 9.27 12.21 5.30
C PRO A 533 8.36 11.03 4.94
N SER A 534 7.47 11.15 3.95
CA SER A 534 6.47 10.10 3.67
C SER A 534 7.12 8.74 3.42
N VAL A 535 6.55 7.68 4.01
CA VAL A 535 7.11 6.32 3.95
C VAL A 535 6.90 5.68 2.57
N THR A 536 5.89 6.12 1.83
CA THR A 536 5.52 5.68 0.47
C THR A 536 5.03 6.87 -0.37
N PHE A 537 5.01 6.77 -1.70
CA PHE A 537 4.42 7.83 -2.53
C PHE A 537 2.89 7.73 -2.59
N GLY A 538 2.38 6.56 -2.90
CA GLY A 538 1.01 6.20 -2.56
C GLY A 538 1.04 4.94 -1.73
N GLU A 539 0.15 4.87 -0.76
CA GLU A 539 -0.23 3.59 -0.22
C GLU A 539 -1.17 2.89 -1.23
N PRO A 540 -1.51 1.63 -0.97
CA PRO A 540 -2.89 1.22 -0.94
C PRO A 540 -3.97 2.32 -1.12
N GLY A 541 -4.97 2.07 -1.97
CA GLY A 541 -6.23 2.83 -2.05
C GLY A 541 -6.18 4.18 -2.76
N ASP A 542 -4.98 4.70 -3.01
CA ASP A 542 -4.77 5.99 -3.66
C ASP A 542 -5.05 5.95 -5.18
N SER A 543 -5.31 4.79 -5.77
CA SER A 543 -5.54 4.64 -7.21
C SER A 543 -6.69 5.53 -7.70
N GLY A 544 -6.50 6.19 -8.84
CA GLY A 544 -7.36 7.27 -9.31
C GLY A 544 -6.95 8.66 -8.83
N SER A 545 -6.01 8.82 -7.88
CA SER A 545 -5.49 10.14 -7.48
C SER A 545 -4.94 10.91 -8.68
N PHE A 546 -5.17 12.22 -8.73
CA PHE A 546 -4.46 13.10 -9.65
C PHE A 546 -3.02 13.30 -9.18
N VAL A 547 -2.07 13.03 -10.08
CA VAL A 547 -0.66 13.41 -9.94
C VAL A 547 -0.51 14.81 -10.52
N PHE A 548 0.09 15.70 -9.75
CA PHE A 548 0.33 17.09 -10.12
C PHE A 548 1.76 17.52 -9.74
N SER A 549 2.28 18.57 -10.35
CA SER A 549 3.61 19.10 -10.06
C SER A 549 3.61 20.08 -8.88
N LEU A 550 4.79 20.35 -8.31
CA LEU A 550 4.97 21.25 -7.15
C LEU A 550 4.48 22.70 -7.38
N ASP A 551 4.33 23.11 -8.64
CA ASP A 551 3.80 24.40 -9.12
C ASP A 551 2.27 24.39 -9.38
N GLY A 552 1.61 23.23 -9.26
CA GLY A 552 0.15 23.08 -9.30
C GLY A 552 -0.46 22.66 -10.64
N SER A 553 0.33 22.25 -11.63
CA SER A 553 -0.19 21.73 -12.92
C SER A 553 -0.49 20.24 -12.87
N PHE A 554 -1.50 19.79 -13.63
CA PHE A 554 -1.79 18.36 -13.79
C PHE A 554 -0.69 17.64 -14.56
N VAL A 555 -0.34 16.43 -14.11
CA VAL A 555 0.74 15.60 -14.66
C VAL A 555 0.23 14.22 -15.09
N GLY A 556 -0.80 13.67 -14.42
CA GLY A 556 -1.39 12.39 -14.82
C GLY A 556 -2.26 11.72 -13.75
N LEU A 557 -2.62 10.45 -13.98
CA LEU A 557 -3.49 9.65 -13.12
C LEU A 557 -2.72 8.52 -12.43
N TYR A 558 -2.78 8.46 -11.09
CA TYR A 558 -2.11 7.44 -10.28
C TYR A 558 -2.82 6.08 -10.40
N LEU A 559 -2.07 5.01 -10.65
CA LEU A 559 -2.61 3.67 -10.90
C LEU A 559 -2.45 2.72 -9.70
N GLY A 560 -1.34 2.84 -8.97
CA GLY A 560 -0.94 1.92 -7.90
C GLY A 560 0.56 2.00 -7.63
N GLY A 561 1.16 1.01 -6.96
CA GLY A 561 2.60 1.03 -6.70
C GLY A 561 3.13 -0.13 -5.86
N ASP A 562 4.44 -0.09 -5.62
CA ASP A 562 5.14 -0.96 -4.66
C ASP A 562 5.16 -0.26 -3.29
N ARG A 563 4.34 -0.78 -2.37
CA ARG A 563 4.19 -0.32 -0.99
C ARG A 563 5.48 -0.48 -0.16
N ASP A 564 6.23 -1.55 -0.40
CA ASP A 564 7.40 -1.89 0.41
C ASP A 564 8.61 -1.04 -0.02
N ALA A 565 8.78 -0.84 -1.33
CA ALA A 565 9.69 0.16 -1.89
C ALA A 565 9.29 1.61 -1.57
N GLY A 566 7.99 1.86 -1.47
CA GLY A 566 7.39 3.19 -1.44
C GLY A 566 7.44 3.90 -2.79
N THR A 567 7.35 3.17 -3.91
CA THR A 567 7.33 3.72 -5.27
C THR A 567 5.97 3.62 -5.92
N GLY A 568 5.51 4.70 -6.53
CA GLY A 568 4.23 4.82 -7.21
C GLY A 568 4.30 4.63 -8.73
N LEU A 569 3.15 4.39 -9.37
CA LEU A 569 2.98 4.20 -10.80
C LEU A 569 1.85 5.11 -11.30
N PHE A 570 2.04 5.77 -12.45
CA PHE A 570 1.03 6.66 -13.04
C PHE A 570 1.03 6.67 -14.58
N MET A 571 -0.10 7.10 -15.14
CA MET A 571 -0.32 7.37 -16.57
C MET A 571 -0.17 8.88 -16.83
N GLU A 572 0.61 9.30 -17.83
CA GLU A 572 0.78 10.73 -18.15
C GLU A 572 -0.51 11.33 -18.72
N ALA A 573 -0.73 12.62 -18.45
CA ALA A 573 -1.92 13.34 -18.90
C ALA A 573 -2.14 13.31 -20.44
N SER A 574 -1.07 13.22 -21.23
CA SER A 574 -1.11 13.05 -22.69
C SER A 574 -1.73 11.71 -23.09
N ASP A 575 -1.15 10.60 -22.62
CA ASP A 575 -1.64 9.24 -22.86
C ASP A 575 -3.11 9.08 -22.43
N LEU A 576 -3.47 9.67 -21.28
CA LEU A 576 -4.84 9.72 -20.74
C LEU A 576 -5.80 10.49 -21.66
N PHE A 577 -5.47 11.72 -22.02
CA PHE A 577 -6.37 12.58 -22.80
C PHE A 577 -6.54 12.06 -24.23
N GLU A 578 -5.50 11.48 -24.84
CA GLU A 578 -5.60 10.84 -26.16
C GLU A 578 -6.54 9.62 -26.13
N ASP A 579 -6.45 8.77 -25.11
CA ASP A 579 -7.30 7.59 -25.02
C ASP A 579 -8.75 7.91 -24.61
N ILE A 580 -8.98 8.94 -23.77
CA ILE A 580 -10.33 9.47 -23.53
C ILE A 580 -10.98 9.91 -24.85
N LYS A 581 -10.26 10.65 -25.71
CA LYS A 581 -10.77 11.05 -27.04
C LYS A 581 -11.06 9.84 -27.94
N LEU A 582 -10.21 8.82 -27.90
CA LEU A 582 -10.39 7.57 -28.65
C LEU A 582 -11.66 6.80 -28.24
N ILE A 583 -11.91 6.63 -26.94
CA ILE A 583 -13.07 5.86 -26.44
C ILE A 583 -14.38 6.66 -26.52
N THR A 584 -14.35 7.97 -26.24
CA THR A 584 -15.56 8.79 -26.17
C THR A 584 -15.95 9.45 -27.50
N GLY A 585 -15.04 9.49 -28.48
CA GLY A 585 -15.18 10.29 -29.69
C GLY A 585 -15.10 11.81 -29.44
N ALA A 586 -14.62 12.23 -28.26
CA ALA A 586 -14.48 13.64 -27.91
C ALA A 586 -13.46 14.36 -28.81
N ARG A 587 -13.71 15.65 -29.02
CA ARG A 587 -12.83 16.53 -29.79
C ARG A 587 -11.61 16.96 -28.98
N ASP A 588 -11.81 17.28 -27.71
CA ASP A 588 -10.77 17.78 -26.81
C ASP A 588 -11.10 17.47 -25.33
N VAL A 589 -10.08 17.53 -24.46
CA VAL A 589 -10.14 17.19 -23.03
C VAL A 589 -9.22 18.11 -22.23
N ARG A 590 -9.67 18.67 -21.11
CA ARG A 590 -8.91 19.63 -20.29
C ARG A 590 -9.24 19.59 -18.79
N ILE A 591 -8.51 20.38 -18.01
CA ILE A 591 -8.84 20.63 -16.59
C ILE A 591 -9.92 21.73 -16.50
N PRO A 592 -10.96 21.60 -15.66
CA PRO A 592 -11.91 22.68 -15.39
C PRO A 592 -11.20 23.81 -14.61
N GLN A 593 -11.35 25.07 -15.06
CA GLN A 593 -10.70 26.25 -14.49
C GLN A 593 -11.51 26.96 -13.40
#